data_AF-A0A7S1YF67-F1
#
_entry.id   AF-A0A7S1YF67-F1
#
_cell.length_a   1.000
_cell.length_b   1.000
_cell.length_c   1.000
_cell.angle_alpha   90.00
_cell.angle_beta   90.00
_cell.angle_gamma   90.00
#
_symmetry.space_group_name_H-M   'P 1'
#
loop_
_entity.id
_entity.type
_entity.pdbx_description
1 polymer ?
#
loop_
_entity_poly.entity_id
_entity_poly.type
_entity_poly.pdbx_seq_one_letter_code
_entity_poly.pdbx_strand_id
1 'polypeptide(L)'
;VVSGFATPPTTSHFVSARSSEMSKATTTLQQSSAASVTSSSGDSLYEPAQRDAQYGKNVAQYLVDLHDSKATFDFCGGMMFQLVLSQKLRDHFLSVVAEGGTKNQQPVISDSSKSRMFQLDGYDKSATADNIRLFHGREIRKVQNAKGGMGFVLQLSLANNGNDDPEGWTTEEIKGYDGWGHDVGRVWRTGDMLEKEGFETFKKTFGKDAFALHHRFYLHLDNANRMWLSAEDGCEGTPSQPTVFQKISKMFGMP
;
A
#
# COMPACT_ATOMS: atom_id res chain seq x y z
N VAL A 1 27.22 66.66 22.29
CA VAL A 1 28.42 67.08 21.54
C VAL A 1 28.33 66.44 20.16
N VAL A 2 27.98 67.29 19.17
CA VAL A 2 28.18 67.24 17.69
C VAL A 2 27.83 65.93 16.95
N SER A 3 26.76 65.76 16.12
CA SER A 3 26.20 66.49 14.94
C SER A 3 26.86 66.16 13.58
N GLY A 4 26.03 65.91 12.55
CA GLY A 4 26.35 65.97 11.10
C GLY A 4 25.74 64.81 10.30
N PHE A 5 24.50 64.82 9.75
CA PHE A 5 23.93 65.55 8.59
C PHE A 5 24.86 65.80 7.40
N ALA A 6 24.53 65.25 6.21
CA ALA A 6 24.11 66.00 5.01
C ALA A 6 24.01 65.14 3.72
N THR A 7 22.93 65.37 2.96
CA THR A 7 22.76 65.23 1.48
C THR A 7 22.28 66.61 0.96
N PRO A 8 21.97 66.84 -0.34
CA PRO A 8 22.70 66.71 -1.61
C PRO A 8 22.75 68.10 -2.36
N PRO A 9 23.04 68.16 -3.68
CA PRO A 9 22.11 68.83 -4.64
C PRO A 9 22.04 68.08 -6.00
N THR A 10 20.90 67.91 -6.69
CA THR A 10 19.96 68.80 -7.43
C THR A 10 20.56 69.55 -8.64
N THR A 11 20.18 69.13 -9.86
CA THR A 11 19.62 70.03 -10.88
C THR A 11 18.91 69.25 -11.99
N SER A 12 17.87 69.91 -12.51
CA SER A 12 16.82 69.45 -13.41
C SER A 12 16.93 70.23 -14.73
N HIS A 13 16.43 69.68 -15.86
CA HIS A 13 15.35 70.29 -16.67
C HIS A 13 15.25 69.77 -18.13
N PHE A 14 14.00 69.39 -18.51
CA PHE A 14 13.27 69.67 -19.77
C PHE A 14 13.79 69.03 -21.11
N VAL A 15 13.00 68.58 -22.12
CA VAL A 15 11.60 68.78 -22.58
C VAL A 15 11.11 67.54 -23.39
N SER A 16 9.82 67.24 -23.21
CA SER A 16 8.79 66.64 -24.09
C SER A 16 9.05 66.44 -25.61
N ALA A 17 8.63 65.28 -26.13
CA ALA A 17 7.77 65.22 -27.33
C ALA A 17 6.89 63.95 -27.33
N ARG A 18 5.59 64.17 -27.59
CA ARG A 18 4.53 63.17 -27.81
C ARG A 18 4.68 62.50 -29.18
N SER A 19 4.34 61.23 -29.26
CA SER A 19 3.63 60.68 -30.42
C SER A 19 2.75 59.50 -29.97
N SER A 20 1.47 59.66 -30.27
CA SER A 20 0.36 58.75 -30.04
C SER A 20 0.28 57.72 -31.16
N GLU A 21 0.19 56.44 -30.83
CA GLU A 21 -0.47 55.45 -31.68
C GLU A 21 -1.34 54.51 -30.84
N MET A 22 -2.65 54.69 -31.00
CA MET A 22 -3.65 53.69 -30.67
C MET A 22 -3.64 52.63 -31.77
N SER A 23 -3.60 51.33 -31.41
CA SER A 23 -4.40 50.34 -32.12
C SER A 23 -4.55 49.01 -31.36
N LYS A 24 -5.83 48.70 -31.13
CA LYS A 24 -6.48 47.38 -31.13
C LYS A 24 -6.07 46.37 -30.06
N ALA A 25 -6.89 46.38 -29.01
CA ALA A 25 -7.19 45.22 -28.19
C ALA A 25 -7.71 44.07 -29.06
N THR A 26 -6.93 42.98 -29.12
CA THR A 26 -7.41 41.66 -29.52
C THR A 26 -7.58 40.86 -28.23
N THR A 27 -8.83 40.73 -27.81
CA THR A 27 -9.25 39.83 -26.73
C THR A 27 -9.03 38.39 -27.19
N THR A 28 -7.85 37.85 -26.89
CA THR A 28 -7.62 36.41 -26.96
C THR A 28 -8.35 35.77 -25.79
N LEU A 29 -9.45 35.09 -26.08
CA LEU A 29 -10.12 34.19 -25.14
C LEU A 29 -9.12 33.08 -24.79
N GLN A 30 -8.38 33.27 -23.70
CA GLN A 30 -7.56 32.24 -23.11
C GLN A 30 -8.52 31.23 -22.50
N GLN A 31 -8.77 30.17 -23.27
CA GLN A 31 -9.54 29.01 -22.87
C GLN A 31 -8.77 28.36 -21.70
N SER A 32 -9.15 28.72 -20.48
CA SER A 32 -8.73 28.03 -19.28
C SER A 32 -9.33 26.63 -19.33
N SER A 33 -8.62 25.71 -19.97
CA SER A 33 -8.84 24.29 -19.77
C SER A 33 -8.48 23.98 -18.33
N ALA A 34 -9.44 24.18 -17.43
CA ALA A 34 -9.46 23.46 -16.17
C ALA A 34 -9.56 21.98 -16.55
N ALA A 35 -8.40 21.32 -16.64
CA ALA A 35 -8.34 19.88 -16.53
C ALA A 35 -8.83 19.57 -15.11
N SER A 36 -10.14 19.38 -14.99
CA SER A 36 -10.73 18.68 -13.87
C SER A 36 -10.21 17.25 -13.95
N VAL A 37 -9.01 17.04 -13.42
CA VAL A 37 -8.53 15.72 -13.06
C VAL A 37 -9.32 15.36 -11.79
N THR A 38 -10.58 15.03 -11.97
CA THR A 38 -11.23 14.07 -11.08
C THR A 38 -10.55 12.74 -11.37
N SER A 39 -9.34 12.56 -10.82
CA SER A 39 -8.78 11.24 -10.60
C SER A 39 -9.80 10.52 -9.74
N SER A 40 -10.51 9.56 -10.34
CA SER A 40 -11.26 8.58 -9.59
C SER A 40 -10.31 8.04 -8.54
N SER A 41 -10.69 8.13 -7.26
CA SER A 41 -9.90 7.63 -6.12
C SER A 41 -9.52 6.15 -6.23
N GLY A 42 -10.03 5.41 -7.23
CA GLY A 42 -9.64 4.05 -7.54
C GLY A 42 -8.38 3.91 -8.40
N ASP A 43 -8.01 4.91 -9.20
CA ASP A 43 -6.90 4.77 -10.16
C ASP A 43 -5.54 4.82 -9.45
N SER A 44 -5.42 5.60 -8.38
CA SER A 44 -4.22 5.71 -7.54
C SER A 44 -3.89 4.42 -6.78
N LEU A 45 -4.81 3.46 -6.72
CA LEU A 45 -4.55 2.14 -6.14
C LEU A 45 -3.82 1.18 -7.06
N TYR A 46 -3.84 1.45 -8.38
CA TYR A 46 -3.34 0.53 -9.39
C TYR A 46 -2.24 1.16 -10.26
N GLU A 47 -2.32 2.46 -10.53
CA GLU A 47 -1.39 3.16 -11.41
C GLU A 47 -0.21 3.80 -10.63
N PRO A 48 1.06 3.42 -10.91
CA PRO A 48 2.22 3.90 -10.16
C PRO A 48 2.34 5.42 -10.04
N ALA A 49 2.16 6.15 -11.15
CA ALA A 49 2.29 7.60 -11.15
C ALA A 49 1.20 8.27 -10.29
N GLN A 50 -0.01 7.70 -10.28
CA GLN A 50 -1.12 8.23 -9.49
C GLN A 50 -0.97 7.87 -8.01
N ARG A 51 -0.49 6.66 -7.70
CA ARG A 51 -0.11 6.26 -6.34
C ARG A 51 0.91 7.24 -5.76
N ASP A 52 1.98 7.51 -6.50
CA ASP A 52 3.06 8.37 -6.00
C ASP A 52 2.60 9.81 -5.83
N ALA A 53 1.74 10.32 -6.74
CA ALA A 53 1.13 11.64 -6.62
C ALA A 53 0.19 11.77 -5.41
N GLN A 54 -0.59 10.73 -5.10
CA GLN A 54 -1.55 10.75 -4.00
C GLN A 54 -0.89 10.48 -2.64
N TYR A 55 -0.02 9.48 -2.55
CA TYR A 55 0.49 8.98 -1.27
C TYR A 55 1.92 9.47 -0.99
N GLY A 56 2.75 9.65 -2.01
CA GLY A 56 4.17 9.98 -1.84
C GLY A 56 4.87 9.02 -0.88
N LYS A 57 5.23 9.52 0.32
CA LYS A 57 5.89 8.73 1.37
C LYS A 57 4.93 8.10 2.38
N ASN A 58 3.63 8.33 2.25
CA ASN A 58 2.60 7.84 3.16
C ASN A 58 2.11 6.44 2.75
N VAL A 59 3.02 5.46 2.85
CA VAL A 59 2.74 4.07 2.48
C VAL A 59 1.70 3.45 3.42
N ALA A 60 1.65 3.87 4.68
CA ALA A 60 0.63 3.43 5.64
C ALA A 60 -0.79 3.73 5.13
N GLN A 61 -1.07 4.96 4.67
CA GLN A 61 -2.38 5.30 4.11
C GLN A 61 -2.67 4.50 2.84
N TYR A 62 -1.67 4.26 1.99
CA TYR A 62 -1.85 3.46 0.78
C TYR A 62 -2.31 2.02 1.09
N LEU A 63 -1.68 1.37 2.07
CA LEU A 63 -2.09 0.02 2.51
C LEU A 63 -3.48 0.00 3.15
N VAL A 64 -3.84 1.04 3.92
CA VAL A 64 -5.19 1.20 4.47
C VAL A 64 -6.22 1.35 3.35
N ASP A 65 -5.95 2.16 2.34
CA ASP A 65 -6.88 2.37 1.23
C ASP A 65 -7.03 1.11 0.35
N LEU A 66 -5.95 0.34 0.13
CA LEU A 66 -6.03 -0.97 -0.53
C LEU A 66 -6.92 -1.93 0.27
N HIS A 67 -6.82 -1.94 1.59
CA HIS A 67 -7.68 -2.75 2.45
C HIS A 67 -9.15 -2.30 2.43
N ASP A 68 -9.40 -1.02 2.67
CA ASP A 68 -10.75 -0.44 2.77
C ASP A 68 -11.50 -0.54 1.43
N SER A 69 -10.78 -0.42 0.30
CA SER A 69 -11.33 -0.63 -1.05
C SER A 69 -11.51 -2.11 -1.41
N LYS A 70 -11.03 -3.04 -0.57
CA LYS A 70 -10.97 -4.48 -0.84
C LYS A 70 -10.22 -4.78 -2.15
N ALA A 71 -9.12 -4.07 -2.37
CA ALA A 71 -8.27 -4.25 -3.53
C ALA A 71 -7.76 -5.69 -3.61
N THR A 72 -7.55 -6.14 -4.84
CA THR A 72 -7.01 -7.46 -5.15
C THR A 72 -5.61 -7.35 -5.68
N PHE A 73 -4.81 -8.36 -5.41
CA PHE A 73 -3.46 -8.55 -5.95
C PHE A 73 -3.49 -9.72 -6.92
N ASP A 74 -2.88 -9.53 -8.09
CA ASP A 74 -2.56 -10.64 -8.99
C ASP A 74 -1.30 -11.33 -8.46
N PHE A 75 -1.49 -12.27 -7.54
CA PHE A 75 -0.45 -12.88 -6.73
C PHE A 75 -0.11 -14.28 -7.28
N CYS A 76 1.17 -14.64 -7.28
CA CYS A 76 1.70 -15.86 -7.89
C CYS A 76 1.30 -16.06 -9.38
N GLY A 77 1.08 -14.97 -10.14
CA GLY A 77 0.90 -15.03 -11.59
C GLY A 77 -0.44 -15.60 -12.06
N GLY A 78 -1.55 -15.00 -11.62
CA GLY A 78 -2.90 -15.25 -12.11
C GLY A 78 -3.93 -15.47 -11.01
N MET A 79 -3.51 -15.51 -9.74
CA MET A 79 -4.42 -15.74 -8.61
C MET A 79 -4.80 -14.42 -7.95
N MET A 80 -6.09 -14.12 -7.91
CA MET A 80 -6.58 -12.84 -7.36
C MET A 80 -6.85 -12.95 -5.87
N PHE A 81 -5.96 -12.40 -5.06
CA PHE A 81 -6.10 -12.34 -3.60
C PHE A 81 -6.60 -10.98 -3.15
N GLN A 82 -7.66 -10.93 -2.35
CA GLN A 82 -8.06 -9.68 -1.68
C GLN A 82 -7.06 -9.35 -0.54
N LEU A 83 -6.62 -8.10 -0.44
CA LEU A 83 -5.87 -7.64 0.73
C LEU A 83 -6.80 -7.43 1.94
N VAL A 84 -6.42 -7.96 3.09
CA VAL A 84 -7.06 -7.73 4.38
C VAL A 84 -5.99 -7.37 5.40
N LEU A 85 -6.14 -6.25 6.11
CA LEU A 85 -5.34 -5.97 7.30
C LEU A 85 -6.14 -6.48 8.51
N SER A 86 -5.45 -7.05 9.50
CA SER A 86 -6.04 -7.22 10.83
C SER A 86 -6.47 -5.85 11.37
N GLN A 87 -7.44 -5.84 12.27
CA GLN A 87 -7.89 -4.58 12.87
C GLN A 87 -6.72 -3.83 13.53
N LYS A 88 -5.82 -4.55 14.21
CA LYS A 88 -4.67 -3.97 14.93
C LYS A 88 -3.62 -3.38 14.01
N LEU A 89 -3.33 -4.03 12.87
CA LEU A 89 -2.40 -3.46 11.89
C LEU A 89 -3.01 -2.24 11.19
N ARG A 90 -4.30 -2.29 10.87
CA ARG A 90 -5.02 -1.15 10.30
C ARG A 90 -5.01 0.05 11.25
N ASP A 91 -5.31 -0.17 12.53
CA ASP A 91 -5.29 0.88 13.56
C ASP A 91 -3.88 1.45 13.76
N HIS A 92 -2.86 0.59 13.74
CA HIS A 92 -1.46 1.01 13.78
C HIS A 92 -1.11 1.91 12.60
N PHE A 93 -1.48 1.55 11.37
CA PHE A 93 -1.24 2.41 10.21
C PHE A 93 -2.00 3.73 10.29
N LEU A 94 -3.24 3.73 10.76
CA LEU A 94 -3.99 4.97 10.98
C LEU A 94 -3.34 5.87 12.02
N SER A 95 -2.74 5.32 13.08
CA SER A 95 -1.97 6.12 14.05
C SER A 95 -0.71 6.71 13.43
N VAL A 96 0.04 5.91 12.64
CA VAL A 96 1.21 6.39 11.89
C VAL A 96 0.84 7.53 10.94
N VAL A 97 -0.32 7.45 10.27
CA VAL A 97 -0.83 8.54 9.42
C VAL A 97 -1.16 9.79 10.25
N ALA A 98 -1.90 9.63 11.34
CA ALA A 98 -2.35 10.75 12.18
C ALA A 98 -1.20 11.51 12.83
N GLU A 99 -0.11 10.83 13.19
CA GLU A 99 1.12 11.42 13.74
C GLU A 99 1.99 12.13 12.70
N GLY A 100 1.51 12.24 11.45
CA GLY A 100 2.26 12.82 10.33
C GLY A 100 3.42 11.92 9.85
N GLY A 101 3.44 10.66 10.30
CA GLY A 101 4.42 9.64 9.93
C GLY A 101 5.85 10.09 10.14
N THR A 102 6.42 9.91 11.33
CA THR A 102 7.88 9.94 11.41
C THR A 102 8.42 8.89 10.43
N LYS A 103 9.46 9.22 9.64
CA LYS A 103 10.01 8.33 8.60
C LYS A 103 10.29 6.90 9.09
N ASN A 104 10.48 6.73 10.39
CA ASN A 104 10.88 5.48 11.01
C ASN A 104 9.70 4.55 11.33
N GLN A 105 8.45 4.98 11.16
CA GLN A 105 7.25 4.16 11.39
C GLN A 105 6.43 3.91 10.12
N GLN A 106 6.74 4.60 9.02
CA GLN A 106 6.11 4.34 7.72
C GLN A 106 6.60 3.01 7.14
N PRO A 107 5.70 2.16 6.60
CA PRO A 107 6.09 1.00 5.82
C PRO A 107 7.09 1.36 4.73
N VAL A 108 8.05 0.47 4.49
CA VAL A 108 9.10 0.64 3.49
C VAL A 108 8.75 -0.17 2.26
N ILE A 109 8.75 0.49 1.10
CA ILE A 109 8.78 -0.19 -0.20
C ILE A 109 10.24 -0.23 -0.65
N SER A 110 10.81 -1.42 -0.71
CA SER A 110 12.19 -1.63 -1.16
C SER A 110 12.33 -1.35 -2.66
N ASP A 111 13.54 -1.01 -3.12
CA ASP A 111 13.79 -0.79 -4.55
C ASP A 111 13.75 -2.08 -5.38
N SER A 112 13.86 -1.95 -6.70
CA SER A 112 13.77 -3.07 -7.64
C SER A 112 14.93 -4.07 -7.60
N SER A 113 16.01 -3.77 -6.86
CA SER A 113 17.08 -4.73 -6.61
C SER A 113 16.73 -5.77 -5.54
N LYS A 114 15.61 -5.59 -4.82
CA LYS A 114 15.19 -6.40 -3.68
C LYS A 114 13.97 -7.28 -4.01
N SER A 115 13.96 -7.91 -5.19
CA SER A 115 12.87 -8.79 -5.65
C SER A 115 12.73 -10.12 -4.89
N ARG A 116 13.65 -10.43 -3.96
CA ARG A 116 13.55 -11.57 -3.04
C ARG A 116 13.85 -11.13 -1.62
N MET A 117 13.12 -11.68 -0.65
CA MET A 117 13.26 -11.29 0.76
C MET A 117 14.69 -11.46 1.29
N PHE A 118 15.42 -12.49 0.85
CA PHE A 118 16.82 -12.69 1.26
C PHE A 118 17.78 -11.57 0.83
N GLN A 119 17.37 -10.71 -0.10
CA GLN A 119 18.14 -9.55 -0.54
C GLN A 119 17.95 -8.35 0.39
N LEU A 120 16.95 -8.35 1.28
CA LEU A 120 16.71 -7.27 2.23
C LEU A 120 17.87 -7.16 3.22
N ASP A 121 18.20 -5.93 3.58
CA ASP A 121 19.29 -5.66 4.51
C ASP A 121 18.89 -6.17 5.91
N GLY A 122 19.76 -6.96 6.52
CA GLY A 122 19.48 -7.57 7.82
C GLY A 122 18.53 -8.77 7.76
N TYR A 123 18.27 -9.34 6.58
CA TYR A 123 17.49 -10.56 6.46
C TYR A 123 18.10 -11.72 7.27
N ASP A 124 17.26 -12.33 8.08
CA ASP A 124 17.52 -13.59 8.75
C ASP A 124 16.32 -14.53 8.62
N LYS A 125 16.60 -15.84 8.71
CA LYS A 125 15.59 -16.89 8.68
C LYS A 125 14.92 -17.05 10.05
N SER A 126 14.19 -16.03 10.49
CA SER A 126 13.45 -16.03 11.75
C SER A 126 12.01 -15.55 11.58
N ALA A 127 11.17 -15.90 12.55
CA ALA A 127 9.78 -15.46 12.57
C ALA A 127 9.63 -13.96 12.85
N THR A 128 10.71 -13.17 12.89
CA THR A 128 10.63 -11.76 13.27
C THR A 128 10.08 -10.90 12.13
N ALA A 129 9.29 -9.89 12.50
CA ALA A 129 8.75 -8.87 11.62
C ALA A 129 8.64 -7.55 12.42
N ASP A 130 8.88 -6.42 11.77
CA ASP A 130 9.00 -5.10 12.40
C ASP A 130 7.80 -4.18 12.09
N ASN A 131 6.84 -4.64 11.28
CA ASN A 131 5.70 -3.87 10.76
C ASN A 131 6.10 -2.65 9.93
N ILE A 132 7.35 -2.60 9.48
CA ILE A 132 7.91 -1.51 8.68
C ILE A 132 8.42 -2.08 7.36
N ARG A 133 9.38 -3.02 7.43
CA ARG A 133 9.95 -3.73 6.28
C ARG A 133 9.31 -5.10 6.11
N LEU A 134 9.07 -5.78 7.22
CA LEU A 134 8.53 -7.13 7.26
C LEU A 134 7.21 -7.12 8.03
N PHE A 135 6.24 -7.85 7.49
CA PHE A 135 4.92 -8.03 8.07
C PHE A 135 4.68 -9.51 8.32
N HIS A 136 3.99 -9.82 9.41
CA HIS A 136 3.31 -11.11 9.52
C HIS A 136 2.08 -11.09 8.65
N GLY A 137 1.77 -12.22 8.04
CA GLY A 137 0.51 -12.37 7.33
C GLY A 137 0.17 -13.82 7.06
N ARG A 138 -0.97 -14.02 6.40
CA ARG A 138 -1.44 -15.32 5.97
C ARG A 138 -1.97 -15.27 4.54
N GLU A 139 -1.65 -16.31 3.81
CA GLU A 139 -2.42 -16.72 2.66
C GLU A 139 -3.65 -17.51 3.17
N ILE A 140 -4.86 -17.04 2.88
CA ILE A 140 -6.11 -17.68 3.32
C ILE A 140 -6.94 -18.06 2.10
N ARG A 141 -7.36 -19.32 2.04
CA ARG A 141 -8.16 -19.87 0.93
C ARG A 141 -9.56 -20.27 1.39
N LYS A 142 -10.47 -20.45 0.42
CA LYS A 142 -11.91 -20.79 0.60
C LYS A 142 -12.73 -19.72 1.34
N VAL A 143 -12.37 -18.45 1.16
CA VAL A 143 -13.11 -17.31 1.70
C VAL A 143 -14.27 -16.94 0.76
N GLN A 144 -15.49 -17.37 1.09
CA GLN A 144 -16.66 -17.29 0.19
C GLN A 144 -16.90 -15.92 -0.45
N ASN A 145 -16.64 -14.83 0.27
CA ASN A 145 -16.94 -13.46 -0.16
C ASN A 145 -15.69 -12.63 -0.52
N ALA A 146 -14.52 -13.26 -0.66
CA ALA A 146 -13.33 -12.55 -1.07
C ALA A 146 -13.50 -11.90 -2.45
N LYS A 147 -12.98 -10.69 -2.59
CA LYS A 147 -12.83 -10.03 -3.90
C LYS A 147 -11.81 -10.79 -4.74
N GLY A 148 -11.90 -10.66 -6.06
CA GLY A 148 -11.05 -11.40 -7.00
C GLY A 148 -11.67 -12.70 -7.53
N GLY A 149 -12.70 -13.23 -6.86
CA GLY A 149 -13.52 -14.33 -7.36
C GLY A 149 -12.98 -15.73 -7.09
N MET A 150 -11.77 -15.85 -6.53
CA MET A 150 -11.12 -17.14 -6.28
C MET A 150 -11.23 -17.62 -4.82
N GLY A 151 -11.85 -16.83 -3.96
CA GLY A 151 -11.97 -17.17 -2.53
C GLY A 151 -10.65 -17.05 -1.77
N PHE A 152 -9.78 -16.14 -2.21
CA PHE A 152 -8.41 -15.97 -1.74
C PHE A 152 -8.20 -14.62 -1.06
N VAL A 153 -7.51 -14.63 0.08
CA VAL A 153 -7.19 -13.45 0.88
C VAL A 153 -5.71 -13.46 1.26
N LEU A 154 -5.03 -12.33 1.10
CA LEU A 154 -3.77 -12.04 1.76
C LEU A 154 -4.09 -11.21 3.00
N GLN A 155 -4.00 -11.83 4.17
CA GLN A 155 -4.13 -11.13 5.45
C GLN A 155 -2.75 -10.63 5.87
N LEU A 156 -2.60 -9.35 6.20
CA LEU A 156 -1.44 -8.84 6.94
C LEU A 156 -1.87 -8.52 8.38
N SER A 157 -1.01 -8.81 9.34
CA SER A 157 -1.28 -8.64 10.77
C SER A 157 -0.12 -7.98 11.49
N LEU A 158 -0.41 -7.36 12.64
CA LEU A 158 0.59 -6.67 13.43
C LEU A 158 1.48 -7.70 14.13
N ALA A 159 2.77 -7.67 13.84
CA ALA A 159 3.80 -8.48 14.48
C ALA A 159 4.22 -7.84 15.80
N ASN A 160 3.95 -8.49 16.92
CA ASN A 160 4.09 -7.88 18.24
C ASN A 160 4.48 -8.88 19.34
N ASN A 161 5.44 -9.77 19.06
CA ASN A 161 6.06 -10.69 20.04
C ASN A 161 5.06 -11.47 20.94
N GLY A 162 3.84 -11.71 20.43
CA GLY A 162 2.81 -12.53 21.08
C GLY A 162 1.74 -11.71 21.84
N ASN A 163 0.57 -11.61 21.20
CA ASN A 163 -0.79 -11.44 21.77
C ASN A 163 -1.48 -10.06 21.67
N ASP A 164 -0.84 -9.02 21.16
CA ASP A 164 -1.53 -7.73 21.01
C ASP A 164 -2.46 -7.67 19.78
N ASP A 165 -2.24 -8.58 18.81
CA ASP A 165 -3.13 -8.81 17.68
C ASP A 165 -3.84 -10.17 17.78
N PRO A 166 -5.15 -10.20 18.12
CA PRO A 166 -5.94 -11.43 18.14
C PRO A 166 -6.04 -12.13 16.78
N GLU A 167 -5.74 -11.42 15.69
CA GLU A 167 -5.71 -11.95 14.33
C GLU A 167 -4.26 -12.19 13.85
N GLY A 168 -3.26 -11.89 14.69
CA GLY A 168 -1.84 -12.04 14.42
C GLY A 168 -1.38 -13.49 14.38
N TRP A 169 -0.11 -13.72 14.07
CA TRP A 169 0.47 -15.06 14.13
C TRP A 169 0.34 -15.67 15.53
N THR A 170 -0.07 -16.93 15.58
CA THR A 170 -0.20 -17.67 16.82
C THR A 170 1.17 -18.05 17.38
N THR A 171 1.24 -18.41 18.66
CA THR A 171 2.49 -18.88 19.26
C THR A 171 3.00 -20.14 18.54
N GLU A 172 2.09 -21.01 18.10
CA GLU A 172 2.37 -22.22 17.34
C GLU A 172 2.87 -21.90 15.92
N GLU A 173 2.37 -20.85 15.27
CA GLU A 173 2.91 -20.38 13.98
C GLU A 173 4.33 -19.85 14.14
N ILE A 174 4.58 -19.03 15.15
CA ILE A 174 5.92 -18.50 15.44
C ILE A 174 6.90 -19.63 15.77
N LYS A 175 6.50 -20.59 16.61
CA LYS A 175 7.35 -21.73 17.02
C LYS A 175 7.62 -22.70 15.87
N GLY A 176 6.63 -22.92 15.01
CA GLY A 176 6.72 -23.82 13.85
C GLY A 176 7.17 -23.12 12.57
N TYR A 177 7.70 -21.91 12.67
CA TYR A 177 8.04 -21.08 11.52
C TYR A 177 9.15 -21.73 10.67
N ASP A 178 8.79 -21.97 9.42
CA ASP A 178 9.66 -22.47 8.34
C ASP A 178 9.23 -21.77 7.04
N GLY A 179 9.09 -20.43 7.11
CA GLY A 179 8.48 -19.60 6.06
C GLY A 179 9.25 -19.51 4.75
N TRP A 180 10.45 -20.08 4.69
CA TRP A 180 11.26 -20.24 3.48
C TRP A 180 11.15 -21.67 2.89
N GLY A 181 10.48 -22.58 3.58
CA GLY A 181 10.24 -23.96 3.14
C GLY A 181 9.19 -24.03 2.03
N HIS A 182 9.14 -25.15 1.32
CA HIS A 182 8.15 -25.36 0.26
C HIS A 182 6.76 -25.59 0.86
N ASP A 183 5.72 -24.94 0.35
CA ASP A 183 4.35 -25.00 0.92
C ASP A 183 3.78 -26.40 1.17
N VAL A 184 4.15 -27.37 0.34
CA VAL A 184 3.70 -28.77 0.48
C VAL A 184 4.21 -29.41 1.78
N GLY A 185 5.37 -28.97 2.28
CA GLY A 185 5.95 -29.44 3.54
C GLY A 185 5.47 -28.68 4.77
N ARG A 186 4.69 -27.61 4.58
CA ARG A 186 4.31 -26.68 5.65
C ARG A 186 2.91 -26.97 6.17
N VAL A 187 2.67 -26.60 7.43
CA VAL A 187 1.37 -26.84 8.09
C VAL A 187 0.37 -25.77 7.67
N TRP A 188 -0.53 -26.14 6.76
CA TRP A 188 -1.75 -25.39 6.49
C TRP A 188 -2.73 -25.57 7.66
N ARG A 189 -3.03 -24.47 8.35
CA ARG A 189 -3.91 -24.48 9.52
C ARG A 189 -5.36 -24.33 9.10
N THR A 190 -6.22 -25.18 9.62
CA THR A 190 -7.66 -25.03 9.47
C THR A 190 -8.21 -23.97 10.42
N GLY A 191 -9.45 -23.53 10.18
CA GLY A 191 -10.11 -22.62 11.12
C GLY A 191 -10.23 -23.17 12.54
N ASP A 192 -10.46 -24.49 12.72
CA ASP A 192 -10.49 -25.11 14.05
C ASP A 192 -9.14 -25.04 14.77
N MET A 193 -8.04 -25.18 14.02
CA MET A 193 -6.69 -25.03 14.60
C MET A 193 -6.45 -23.59 15.03
N LEU A 194 -6.71 -22.62 14.15
CA LEU A 194 -6.44 -21.20 14.44
C LEU A 194 -7.31 -20.67 15.59
N GLU A 195 -8.58 -21.08 15.67
CA GLU A 195 -9.43 -20.71 16.81
C GLU A 195 -8.92 -21.29 18.12
N LYS A 196 -8.44 -22.55 18.11
CA LYS A 196 -7.84 -23.18 19.28
C LYS A 196 -6.51 -22.53 19.68
N GLU A 197 -5.75 -22.03 18.71
CA GLU A 197 -4.48 -21.33 18.90
C GLU A 197 -4.66 -19.84 19.27
N GLY A 198 -5.90 -19.34 19.39
CA GLY A 198 -6.21 -18.01 19.92
C GLY A 198 -6.82 -17.02 18.93
N PHE A 199 -6.88 -17.33 17.63
CA PHE A 199 -7.62 -16.52 16.65
C PHE A 199 -9.10 -16.93 16.64
N GLU A 200 -9.79 -16.68 17.76
CA GLU A 200 -11.14 -17.17 18.07
C GLU A 200 -12.22 -16.81 17.03
N THR A 201 -12.00 -15.76 16.24
CA THR A 201 -12.97 -15.29 15.24
C THR A 201 -12.65 -15.76 13.82
N PHE A 202 -11.64 -16.60 13.61
CA PHE A 202 -11.19 -16.97 12.27
C PHE A 202 -12.32 -17.50 11.36
N LYS A 203 -13.10 -18.51 11.78
CA LYS A 203 -14.19 -19.03 10.91
C LYS A 203 -15.33 -18.04 10.75
N LYS A 204 -15.57 -17.18 11.75
CA LYS A 204 -16.56 -16.10 11.64
C LYS A 204 -16.12 -15.07 10.59
N THR A 205 -14.84 -14.74 10.53
CA THR A 205 -14.27 -13.73 9.65
C THR A 205 -14.07 -14.25 8.22
N PHE A 206 -13.49 -15.44 8.07
CA PHE A 206 -13.06 -15.97 6.77
C PHE A 206 -13.94 -17.11 6.24
N GLY A 207 -14.78 -17.70 7.08
CA GLY A 207 -15.67 -18.82 6.73
C GLY A 207 -15.22 -20.15 7.33
N LYS A 208 -16.19 -21.05 7.54
CA LYS A 208 -15.99 -22.34 8.21
C LYS A 208 -14.99 -23.28 7.52
N ASP A 209 -14.89 -23.19 6.19
CA ASP A 209 -14.04 -24.06 5.37
C ASP A 209 -12.69 -23.41 5.05
N ALA A 210 -12.46 -22.20 5.56
CA ALA A 210 -11.23 -21.47 5.33
C ALA A 210 -10.05 -22.15 6.03
N PHE A 211 -8.90 -22.07 5.39
CA PHE A 211 -7.63 -22.56 5.90
C PHE A 211 -6.52 -21.61 5.45
N ALA A 212 -5.42 -21.59 6.19
CA ALA A 212 -4.39 -20.58 6.02
C ALA A 212 -2.98 -21.15 6.11
N LEU A 213 -2.06 -20.49 5.42
CA LEU A 213 -0.62 -20.65 5.57
C LEU A 213 -0.02 -19.29 5.93
N HIS A 214 0.83 -19.24 6.94
CA HIS A 214 1.42 -18.00 7.41
C HIS A 214 2.66 -17.64 6.59
N HIS A 215 2.89 -16.40 6.17
CA HIS A 215 4.12 -15.97 5.49
C HIS A 215 4.61 -14.64 6.06
N ARG A 216 5.92 -14.44 6.08
CA ARG A 216 6.42 -13.07 6.17
C ARG A 216 6.17 -12.40 4.83
N PHE A 217 5.73 -11.15 4.87
CA PHE A 217 5.49 -10.34 3.69
C PHE A 217 6.37 -9.09 3.72
N TYR A 218 6.70 -8.59 2.54
CA TYR A 218 7.39 -7.33 2.37
C TYR A 218 6.94 -6.64 1.08
N LEU A 219 7.30 -5.36 0.95
CA LEU A 219 6.97 -4.56 -0.23
C LEU A 219 8.24 -4.23 -1.01
N HIS A 220 8.18 -4.31 -2.34
CA HIS A 220 9.22 -3.78 -3.21
C HIS A 220 8.65 -3.18 -4.50
N LEU A 221 9.47 -2.42 -5.22
CA LEU A 221 9.17 -1.92 -6.55
C LEU A 221 9.71 -2.87 -7.62
N ASP A 222 9.15 -2.84 -8.82
CA ASP A 222 9.83 -3.35 -10.02
C ASP A 222 10.43 -2.20 -10.85
N ASN A 223 11.06 -2.56 -11.97
CA ASN A 223 11.66 -1.57 -12.89
C ASN A 223 10.62 -0.65 -13.58
N ALA A 224 9.33 -0.97 -13.49
CA ALA A 224 8.23 -0.16 -13.98
C ALA A 224 7.55 0.64 -12.85
N ASN A 225 8.16 0.70 -11.66
CA ASN A 225 7.66 1.40 -10.47
C ASN A 225 6.33 0.84 -9.93
N ARG A 226 5.95 -0.39 -10.29
CA ARG A 226 4.81 -1.08 -9.67
C ARG A 226 5.20 -1.59 -8.30
N MET A 227 4.31 -1.44 -7.34
CA MET A 227 4.50 -1.98 -6.00
C MET A 227 4.06 -3.44 -5.98
N TRP A 228 4.93 -4.28 -5.45
CA TRP A 228 4.69 -5.70 -5.23
C TRP A 228 4.58 -5.96 -3.74
N LEU A 229 3.55 -6.71 -3.36
CA LEU A 229 3.50 -7.43 -2.10
C LEU A 229 4.09 -8.82 -2.37
N SER A 230 5.09 -9.21 -1.60
CA SER A 230 5.81 -10.46 -1.81
C SER A 230 5.87 -11.27 -0.51
N ALA A 231 5.51 -12.54 -0.60
CA ALA A 231 5.75 -13.53 0.44
C ALA A 231 7.20 -14.02 0.40
N GLU A 232 7.68 -14.52 1.53
CA GLU A 232 9.05 -14.99 1.70
C GLU A 232 9.47 -16.14 0.77
N ASP A 233 8.52 -16.98 0.37
CA ASP A 233 8.71 -18.09 -0.57
C ASP A 233 8.87 -17.64 -2.04
N GLY A 234 8.75 -16.34 -2.31
CA GLY A 234 8.88 -15.73 -3.64
C GLY A 234 7.59 -15.65 -4.43
N CYS A 235 6.45 -16.06 -3.87
CA CYS A 235 5.15 -15.72 -4.41
C CYS A 235 4.86 -14.24 -4.17
N GLU A 236 4.42 -13.54 -5.20
CA GLU A 236 4.27 -12.09 -5.17
C GLU A 236 3.23 -11.60 -6.16
N GLY A 237 2.74 -10.38 -5.95
CA GLY A 237 1.76 -9.75 -6.83
C GLY A 237 1.70 -8.25 -6.71
N THR A 238 1.15 -7.61 -7.73
CA THR A 238 0.82 -6.18 -7.76
C THR A 238 -0.68 -5.98 -7.57
N PRO A 239 -1.13 -4.85 -6.98
CA PRO A 239 -2.54 -4.47 -7.04
C PRO A 239 -3.06 -4.54 -8.48
N SER A 240 -4.20 -5.18 -8.67
CA SER A 240 -4.79 -5.42 -9.98
C SER A 240 -6.31 -5.42 -9.88
N GLN A 241 -6.97 -4.88 -10.89
CA GLN A 241 -8.41 -4.99 -11.01
C GLN A 241 -8.79 -6.38 -11.55
N PRO A 242 -9.88 -7.00 -11.06
CA PRO A 242 -10.40 -8.21 -11.67
C PRO A 242 -10.71 -7.94 -13.15
N THR A 243 -10.20 -8.79 -14.03
CA THR A 243 -10.41 -8.64 -15.47
C THR A 243 -11.90 -8.78 -15.82
N VAL A 244 -12.31 -8.25 -16.98
CA VAL A 244 -13.69 -8.34 -17.46
C VAL A 244 -14.17 -9.80 -17.49
N PHE A 245 -13.29 -10.74 -17.82
CA PHE A 245 -13.60 -12.18 -17.81
C PHE A 245 -13.94 -12.69 -16.40
N GLN A 246 -13.19 -12.28 -15.38
CA GLN A 246 -13.47 -12.63 -13.98
C GLN A 246 -14.77 -11.97 -13.47
N LYS A 247 -15.10 -10.76 -13.95
CA LYS A 247 -16.39 -10.11 -13.67
C LYS A 247 -17.58 -10.87 -14.29
N ILE A 248 -17.40 -11.37 -15.52
CA ILE A 248 -18.41 -12.13 -16.25
C ILE A 248 -18.60 -13.53 -15.65
N SER A 249 -17.51 -14.25 -15.32
CA SER A 249 -17.61 -15.59 -14.72
C SER A 249 -18.45 -15.58 -13.44
N LYS A 250 -18.26 -14.55 -12.60
CA LYS A 250 -19.07 -14.30 -11.40
C LYS A 250 -20.55 -14.00 -11.69
N MET A 251 -20.85 -13.30 -12.79
CA MET A 251 -22.22 -12.94 -13.17
C MET A 251 -23.01 -14.17 -13.66
N PHE A 252 -22.32 -15.18 -14.18
CA PHE A 252 -22.92 -16.41 -14.73
C PHE A 252 -22.70 -17.66 -13.87
N GLY A 253 -22.09 -17.54 -12.69
CA GLY A 253 -21.86 -18.67 -11.78
C GLY A 253 -20.97 -19.77 -12.38
N MET A 254 -20.08 -19.39 -13.29
CA MET A 254 -19.10 -20.33 -13.86
C MET A 254 -17.83 -20.32 -13.01
N PRO A 255 -17.17 -21.49 -12.82
CA PRO A 255 -15.87 -21.55 -12.17
C PRO A 255 -14.80 -20.77 -12.94
#